data_AF-A0A7J5IT14-F1
#
_entry.id   AF-A0A7J5IT14-F1
#
_cell.length_a   1.000
_cell.length_b   1.000
_cell.length_c   1.000
_cell.angle_alpha   90.00
_cell.angle_beta   90.00
_cell.angle_gamma   90.00
#
_symmetry.space_group_name_H-M   'P 1'
#
loop_
_entity.id
_entity.type
_entity.pdbx_description
1 polymer ?
#
loop_
_entity_poly.entity_id
_entity_poly.type
_entity_poly.pdbx_seq_one_letter_code
_entity_poly.pdbx_strand_id
1 'polypeptide(L)'
;MVVGVDVHVTTAPPFNPIHPYMGMVMDPADYIPFLGTNVSVNGLKRGVSDTGGMIIPLAHIPLAGPFAMASMIGHESMNFFASQTVFCDGSRMSPKGHMVMTCNDVGIPLSAGIGKNKAGKTRLIPSLFAPTSFSLPVPTGKPVMVGGPYVPDWGGMLAGLAASIGFSSLMKCARNKIRKFNLKRQITKGPNKLSRFLCKLGFEPVNLVNGAVVYEGTDFGFPSPLPLEWTRAWYSDSEYEGWLGHGVHCCYDRTVESFEDEGVTMLRMEDGRAVAFPPIAPGGEFYMRTERMTLRRTEKGYEAYSHDSLLTYRFDMRDGGAWRMTRIENPDGLHIQLRFSNGRFSGLSDPAGRTVHAATDTNGRVTSLSFVTDKGEERLVSYTYDGSGNMTGITDAMDKTTEMSYSGHLMTEKTDRNGDTYYWEYDSKGRCVHTYGNDGMMEGRIEYHPSEGYNLVTDSTGGTTTYRYTPDQLVTAEIDPLGNETRHSYTDFMEPYRTIDPEG
;
A
#
# COMPACT_ATOMS: atom_id res chain seq x y z
N MET A 1 -4.73 17.06 -27.73
CA MET A 1 -4.16 18.24 -28.42
C MET A 1 -5.10 19.42 -28.18
N VAL A 2 -4.65 20.40 -27.40
CA VAL A 2 -5.43 21.60 -27.09
C VAL A 2 -4.75 22.79 -27.76
N VAL A 3 -5.48 23.64 -28.46
CA VAL A 3 -4.94 24.91 -28.98
C VAL A 3 -5.29 26.00 -27.96
N GLY A 4 -4.32 26.39 -27.14
CA GLY A 4 -4.47 27.49 -26.19
C GLY A 4 -4.44 28.83 -26.91
N VAL A 5 -5.28 29.78 -26.48
CA VAL A 5 -5.19 31.19 -26.88
C VAL A 5 -4.66 31.97 -25.67
N ASP A 6 -3.43 32.44 -25.77
CA ASP A 6 -2.82 33.28 -24.74
C ASP A 6 -2.94 34.77 -25.12
N VAL A 7 -3.24 35.64 -24.16
CA VAL A 7 -3.43 37.08 -24.39
C VAL A 7 -2.28 37.84 -23.72
N HIS A 8 -1.41 38.44 -24.53
CA HIS A 8 -0.29 39.24 -24.04
C HIS A 8 -0.55 40.74 -24.08
N VAL A 9 -0.02 41.45 -23.08
CA VAL A 9 0.05 42.91 -23.04
C VAL A 9 1.39 43.36 -23.63
N THR A 10 1.38 44.17 -24.69
CA THR A 10 2.63 44.71 -25.23
C THR A 10 3.09 45.92 -24.41
N THR A 11 4.34 45.89 -23.95
CA THR A 11 4.98 46.99 -23.22
C THR A 11 5.71 47.98 -24.13
N ALA A 12 5.64 47.80 -25.46
CA ALA A 12 6.27 48.66 -26.46
C ALA A 12 5.25 49.21 -27.47
N PRO A 13 5.49 50.38 -28.08
CA PRO A 13 4.62 50.94 -29.12
C PRO A 13 4.45 49.95 -30.30
N PRO A 14 3.25 49.80 -30.88
CA PRO A 14 2.06 50.61 -30.70
C PRO A 14 1.12 50.04 -29.61
N PHE A 15 1.61 49.80 -28.38
CA PHE A 15 0.86 49.51 -27.15
C PHE A 15 -0.50 48.86 -27.40
N ASN A 16 -0.47 47.68 -28.04
CA ASN A 16 -1.65 46.87 -28.22
C ASN A 16 -1.81 46.02 -26.95
N PRO A 17 -2.87 46.22 -26.15
CA PRO A 17 -3.00 45.54 -24.87
C PRO A 17 -3.29 44.03 -25.02
N ILE A 18 -3.61 43.55 -26.24
CA ILE A 18 -4.09 42.19 -26.46
C ILE A 18 -3.47 41.63 -27.74
N HIS A 19 -2.59 40.64 -27.59
CA HIS A 19 -2.10 39.81 -28.69
C HIS A 19 -2.46 38.33 -28.46
N PRO A 20 -3.26 37.70 -29.33
CA PRO A 20 -3.54 36.27 -29.24
C PRO A 20 -2.34 35.46 -29.74
N TYR A 21 -1.95 34.45 -28.98
CA TYR A 21 -0.97 33.43 -29.36
C TYR A 21 -1.62 32.04 -29.41
N MET A 22 -1.21 31.19 -30.36
CA MET A 22 -1.66 29.79 -30.43
C MET A 22 -0.56 28.85 -29.93
N GLY A 23 -0.83 28.15 -28.82
CA GLY A 23 0.08 27.13 -28.26
C GLY A 23 -0.60 25.76 -28.15
N MET A 24 0.17 24.68 -28.16
CA MET A 24 -0.36 23.36 -27.84
C MET A 24 -0.24 23.12 -26.33
N VAL A 25 -1.34 22.79 -25.64
CA VAL A 25 -1.32 22.35 -24.24
C VAL A 25 -1.45 20.83 -24.20
N MET A 26 -0.45 20.16 -23.63
CA MET A 26 -0.45 18.72 -23.35
C MET A 26 0.10 18.46 -21.95
N ASP A 27 -0.50 17.49 -21.26
CA ASP A 27 0.09 16.89 -20.07
C ASP A 27 0.87 15.65 -20.50
N PRO A 28 2.21 15.68 -20.49
CA PRO A 28 2.99 14.53 -20.90
C PRO A 28 2.77 13.32 -19.99
N ALA A 29 2.46 13.51 -18.70
CA ALA A 29 2.28 12.42 -17.75
C ALA A 29 1.05 11.56 -18.06
N ASP A 30 -0.01 12.17 -18.61
CA ASP A 30 -1.22 11.47 -19.05
C ASP A 30 -0.99 10.51 -20.23
N TYR A 31 0.13 10.66 -20.94
CA TYR A 31 0.55 9.80 -22.04
C TYR A 31 1.70 8.86 -21.66
N ILE A 32 2.19 8.91 -20.42
CA ILE A 32 3.12 7.90 -19.88
C ILE A 32 2.31 6.69 -19.43
N PRO A 33 2.59 5.49 -19.99
CA PRO A 33 1.94 4.25 -19.55
C PRO A 33 2.03 4.08 -18.03
N PHE A 34 0.90 3.74 -17.39
CA PHE A 34 0.78 3.43 -15.95
C PHE A 34 0.95 4.60 -14.96
N LEU A 35 1.17 5.82 -15.45
CA LEU A 35 1.14 7.08 -14.67
C LEU A 35 -0.07 7.96 -15.04
N GLY A 36 -0.52 7.90 -16.29
CA GLY A 36 -1.60 8.76 -16.82
C GLY A 36 -3.03 8.30 -16.53
N THR A 37 -3.99 9.22 -16.70
CA THR A 37 -5.44 8.94 -16.56
C THR A 37 -5.96 7.85 -17.52
N ASN A 38 -6.92 7.05 -17.06
CA ASN A 38 -7.70 6.13 -17.90
C ASN A 38 -8.99 6.77 -18.44
N VAL A 39 -9.31 7.98 -17.99
CA VAL A 39 -10.54 8.67 -18.39
C VAL A 39 -10.28 9.49 -19.64
N SER A 40 -11.09 9.25 -20.67
CA SER A 40 -11.04 10.00 -21.93
C SER A 40 -12.39 10.62 -22.27
N VAL A 41 -12.35 11.81 -22.86
CA VAL A 41 -13.51 12.52 -23.39
C VAL A 41 -13.33 12.63 -24.89
N ASN A 42 -14.16 11.93 -25.66
CA ASN A 42 -14.07 11.86 -27.13
C ASN A 42 -12.66 11.50 -27.62
N GLY A 43 -12.07 10.44 -27.05
CA GLY A 43 -10.77 9.90 -27.45
C GLY A 43 -9.54 10.71 -26.99
N LEU A 44 -9.72 11.83 -26.29
CA LEU A 44 -8.63 12.59 -25.67
C LEU A 44 -8.65 12.44 -24.15
N LYS A 45 -7.48 12.47 -23.52
CA LYS A 45 -7.34 12.46 -22.06
C LYS A 45 -8.01 13.70 -21.44
N ARG A 46 -8.63 13.52 -20.28
CA ARG A 46 -9.41 14.56 -19.58
C ARG A 46 -8.51 15.58 -18.87
N GLY A 47 -9.03 16.79 -18.63
CA GLY A 47 -8.31 17.85 -17.90
C GLY A 47 -8.68 17.96 -16.41
N VAL A 48 -7.65 17.92 -15.57
CA VAL A 48 -7.48 18.16 -14.11
C VAL A 48 -7.73 19.55 -13.56
N SER A 49 -7.98 19.66 -12.24
CA SER A 49 -7.44 20.67 -11.31
C SER A 49 -5.99 21.09 -11.48
N ASP A 50 -5.19 20.07 -11.67
CA ASP A 50 -3.74 20.01 -11.44
C ASP A 50 -3.00 19.57 -12.70
N THR A 51 -3.72 19.43 -13.81
CA THR A 51 -3.15 19.12 -15.11
C THR A 51 -2.21 20.24 -15.53
N GLY A 52 -0.93 19.90 -15.56
CA GLY A 52 0.14 20.74 -16.09
C GLY A 52 0.18 20.68 -17.60
N GLY A 53 0.44 21.81 -18.22
CA GLY A 53 0.50 21.96 -19.67
C GLY A 53 1.82 22.54 -20.12
N MET A 54 2.51 21.87 -21.04
CA MET A 54 3.69 22.43 -21.71
C MET A 54 3.30 23.04 -23.05
N ILE A 55 3.73 24.28 -23.31
CA ILE A 55 3.44 25.00 -24.55
C ILE A 55 4.42 24.57 -25.67
N ILE A 56 3.90 23.97 -26.74
CA ILE A 56 4.65 23.60 -27.97
C ILE A 56 3.96 24.26 -29.17
N PRO A 57 4.66 24.85 -30.17
CA PRO A 57 6.10 25.01 -30.35
C PRO A 57 6.62 26.20 -29.54
N LEU A 58 7.89 26.15 -29.12
CA LEU A 58 8.63 27.18 -28.40
C LEU A 58 8.82 28.52 -29.18
N ALA A 59 7.92 28.85 -30.10
CA ALA A 59 7.96 30.01 -30.96
C ALA A 59 6.64 30.77 -30.87
N HIS A 60 6.68 31.93 -30.22
CA HIS A 60 5.63 32.93 -30.35
C HIS A 60 5.60 33.42 -31.80
N ILE A 61 4.47 33.28 -32.49
CA ILE A 61 4.27 33.88 -33.83
C ILE A 61 3.65 35.27 -33.59
N PRO A 62 4.42 36.37 -33.66
CA PRO A 62 3.88 37.69 -33.44
C PRO A 62 3.00 38.09 -34.63
N LEU A 63 1.74 38.43 -34.35
CA LEU A 63 0.85 39.01 -35.37
C LEU A 63 1.19 40.47 -35.69
N ALA A 64 1.91 41.19 -34.79
CA ALA A 64 2.54 42.48 -35.09
C ALA A 64 3.62 42.84 -34.05
N GLY A 65 4.76 43.40 -34.50
CA GLY A 65 5.76 44.09 -33.69
C GLY A 65 6.75 43.21 -32.89
N PRO A 66 7.92 43.77 -32.50
CA PRO A 66 8.89 43.10 -31.62
C PRO A 66 8.41 43.07 -30.15
N PHE A 67 8.61 41.95 -29.45
CA PHE A 67 8.23 41.73 -28.04
C PHE A 67 9.43 41.87 -27.08
N ALA A 68 9.21 42.37 -25.87
CA ALA A 68 10.17 42.31 -24.77
C ALA A 68 10.00 40.99 -24.01
N MET A 69 10.82 39.97 -24.31
CA MET A 69 10.85 38.75 -23.50
C MET A 69 11.33 39.08 -22.08
N ALA A 70 10.46 38.93 -21.08
CA ALA A 70 10.91 38.83 -19.71
C ALA A 70 11.89 37.65 -19.60
N SER A 71 13.11 37.89 -19.11
CA SER A 71 14.21 36.93 -19.15
C SER A 71 14.10 35.79 -18.11
N MET A 72 12.88 35.42 -17.71
CA MET A 72 12.59 34.43 -16.68
C MET A 72 11.26 33.75 -16.97
N ILE A 73 11.18 32.87 -17.97
CA ILE A 73 9.91 32.23 -18.35
C ILE A 73 10.10 30.71 -18.42
N GLY A 74 9.41 29.99 -17.53
CA GLY A 74 9.04 28.59 -17.75
C GLY A 74 7.88 28.55 -18.74
N HIS A 75 7.84 27.61 -19.67
CA HIS A 75 6.76 27.48 -20.66
C HIS A 75 5.63 26.59 -20.14
N GLU A 76 5.14 26.91 -18.95
CA GLU A 76 4.21 26.07 -18.17
C GLU A 76 2.82 26.72 -18.08
N SER A 77 1.81 25.88 -17.96
CA SER A 77 0.43 26.29 -17.67
C SER A 77 -0.19 25.27 -16.73
N MET A 78 -1.20 25.69 -15.97
CA MET A 78 -1.95 24.78 -15.10
C MET A 78 -3.43 25.14 -15.16
N ASN A 79 -4.29 24.14 -15.27
CA ASN A 79 -5.71 24.35 -14.99
C ASN A 79 -5.87 24.83 -13.53
N PHE A 80 -6.90 25.61 -13.24
CA PHE A 80 -7.10 26.14 -11.88
C PHE A 80 -8.56 26.15 -11.47
N PHE A 81 -9.45 26.32 -12.44
CA PHE A 81 -10.89 26.25 -12.21
C PHE A 81 -11.42 24.87 -12.57
N ALA A 82 -12.24 24.31 -11.69
CA ALA A 82 -12.88 23.02 -11.91
C ALA A 82 -14.25 22.91 -11.26
N SER A 83 -15.00 21.91 -11.69
CA SER A 83 -16.31 21.58 -11.16
C SER A 83 -16.27 21.25 -9.68
N GLN A 84 -17.22 21.78 -8.91
CA GLN A 84 -17.45 21.34 -7.52
C GLN A 84 -18.08 19.94 -7.43
N THR A 85 -18.74 19.48 -8.50
CA THR A 85 -19.61 18.31 -8.46
C THR A 85 -19.15 17.15 -9.35
N VAL A 86 -18.16 17.39 -10.22
CA VAL A 86 -17.67 16.39 -11.18
C VAL A 86 -16.20 16.09 -10.90
N PHE A 87 -15.92 14.81 -10.65
CA PHE A 87 -14.60 14.29 -10.35
C PHE A 87 -14.19 13.25 -11.38
N CYS A 88 -12.90 13.14 -11.62
CA CYS A 88 -12.26 12.09 -12.42
C CYS A 88 -10.96 11.71 -11.70
N ASP A 89 -10.68 10.42 -11.52
CA ASP A 89 -9.49 9.92 -10.83
C ASP A 89 -9.17 10.65 -9.51
N GLY A 90 -10.20 10.95 -8.71
CA GLY A 90 -10.06 11.68 -7.43
C GLY A 90 -9.91 13.21 -7.53
N SER A 91 -9.64 13.76 -8.72
CA SER A 91 -9.45 15.21 -8.95
C SER A 91 -10.67 15.87 -9.62
N ARG A 92 -10.92 17.14 -9.32
CA ARG A 92 -12.05 17.91 -9.88
C ARG A 92 -11.88 18.16 -11.36
N MET A 93 -12.89 17.84 -12.16
CA MET A 93 -12.86 17.95 -13.61
C MET A 93 -12.89 19.41 -14.07
N SER A 94 -11.93 19.81 -14.90
CA SER A 94 -11.87 21.16 -15.46
C SER A 94 -12.66 21.26 -16.77
N PRO A 95 -13.56 22.26 -16.92
CA PRO A 95 -14.31 22.46 -18.16
C PRO A 95 -13.45 23.03 -19.28
N LYS A 96 -13.86 22.77 -20.54
CA LYS A 96 -13.21 23.35 -21.73
C LYS A 96 -13.43 24.88 -21.77
N GLY A 97 -12.40 25.64 -22.18
CA GLY A 97 -12.54 27.09 -22.42
C GLY A 97 -12.52 27.96 -21.16
N HIS A 98 -12.09 27.44 -20.01
CA HIS A 98 -11.98 28.19 -18.77
C HIS A 98 -10.56 28.74 -18.55
N MET A 99 -10.45 29.75 -17.69
CA MET A 99 -9.19 30.38 -17.32
C MET A 99 -8.16 29.37 -16.76
N VAL A 100 -6.92 29.47 -17.22
CA VAL A 100 -5.76 28.68 -16.79
C VAL A 100 -4.67 29.60 -16.25
N MET A 101 -3.87 29.12 -15.30
CA MET A 101 -2.71 29.82 -14.77
C MET A 101 -1.55 29.69 -15.77
N THR A 102 -0.85 30.79 -16.05
CA THR A 102 0.28 30.82 -17.00
C THR A 102 1.45 31.66 -16.49
N CYS A 103 2.59 31.56 -17.16
CA CYS A 103 3.87 32.09 -16.68
C CYS A 103 4.11 33.59 -16.94
N ASN A 104 3.10 34.43 -17.24
CA ASN A 104 3.36 35.84 -17.55
C ASN A 104 2.47 36.91 -16.86
N ASP A 105 3.19 37.91 -16.38
CA ASP A 105 2.94 39.37 -16.33
C ASP A 105 2.05 40.06 -15.29
N VAL A 106 1.12 39.42 -14.56
CA VAL A 106 0.48 40.10 -13.41
C VAL A 106 0.13 39.11 -12.29
N GLY A 107 0.57 39.36 -11.05
CA GLY A 107 0.08 38.65 -9.86
C GLY A 107 1.18 38.15 -8.91
N ILE A 108 0.81 37.95 -7.64
CA ILE A 108 1.71 37.54 -6.53
C ILE A 108 2.41 36.21 -6.90
N PRO A 109 3.74 36.10 -6.76
CA PRO A 109 4.47 34.88 -7.10
C PRO A 109 4.06 33.73 -6.16
N LEU A 110 3.44 32.69 -6.70
CA LEU A 110 2.94 31.54 -5.93
C LEU A 110 3.73 30.25 -6.15
N SER A 111 4.84 30.28 -6.90
CA SER A 111 5.75 29.14 -7.07
C SER A 111 7.21 29.57 -6.98
N ALA A 112 8.09 28.58 -6.87
CA ALA A 112 9.49 28.71 -6.54
C ALA A 112 10.27 27.52 -7.11
N GLY A 113 10.78 27.63 -8.34
CA GLY A 113 11.64 26.65 -8.98
C GLY A 113 13.09 26.75 -8.49
N ILE A 114 13.83 25.64 -8.44
CA ILE A 114 15.26 25.63 -8.13
C ILE A 114 16.04 25.69 -9.45
N GLY A 115 16.59 26.85 -9.78
CA GLY A 115 17.48 27.03 -10.93
C GLY A 115 18.94 27.21 -10.51
N LYS A 116 19.89 26.78 -11.36
CA LYS A 116 21.31 27.14 -11.20
C LYS A 116 21.58 28.44 -11.96
N ASN A 117 22.22 29.40 -11.32
CA ASN A 117 22.77 30.56 -12.03
C ASN A 117 24.00 30.15 -12.88
N LYS A 118 24.51 31.04 -13.74
CA LYS A 118 25.72 30.81 -14.56
C LYS A 118 26.98 30.46 -13.74
N ALA A 119 26.93 30.57 -12.42
CA ALA A 119 27.98 30.20 -11.46
C ALA A 119 27.66 28.92 -10.65
N GLY A 120 26.61 28.17 -11.01
CA GLY A 120 26.30 26.86 -10.43
C GLY A 120 25.60 26.86 -9.06
N LYS A 121 25.26 28.02 -8.49
CA LYS A 121 24.51 28.12 -7.22
C LYS A 121 23.01 28.08 -7.45
N THR A 122 22.31 27.32 -6.60
CA THR A 122 20.86 27.15 -6.60
C THR A 122 20.14 28.41 -6.09
N ARG A 123 19.15 28.90 -6.83
CA ARG A 123 18.27 30.01 -6.44
C ARG A 123 16.81 29.67 -6.75
N LEU A 124 15.93 30.18 -5.90
CA LEU A 124 14.47 30.16 -6.05
C LEU A 124 14.03 31.10 -7.19
N ILE A 125 13.36 30.57 -8.22
CA ILE A 125 12.85 31.30 -9.39
C ILE A 125 11.32 31.15 -9.43
N PRO A 126 10.52 32.22 -9.29
CA PRO A 126 9.07 32.12 -9.39
C PRO A 126 8.61 31.78 -10.81
N SER A 127 7.59 30.92 -10.95
CA SER A 127 7.22 30.31 -12.25
C SER A 127 5.73 30.34 -12.66
N LEU A 128 4.77 30.74 -11.81
CA LEU A 128 3.34 30.78 -12.19
C LEU A 128 2.66 32.08 -11.71
N PHE A 129 1.88 32.71 -12.60
CA PHE A 129 1.20 34.00 -12.43
C PHE A 129 -0.32 33.88 -12.66
N ALA A 130 -1.07 34.97 -12.47
CA ALA A 130 -2.54 34.98 -12.41
C ALA A 130 -3.24 34.35 -13.63
N PRO A 131 -4.48 33.84 -13.47
CA PRO A 131 -5.16 33.09 -14.52
C PRO A 131 -5.76 34.03 -15.57
N THR A 132 -4.93 34.59 -16.45
CA THR A 132 -5.34 35.53 -17.50
C THR A 132 -5.49 34.90 -18.87
N SER A 133 -5.18 33.61 -19.02
CA SER A 133 -5.17 32.88 -20.29
C SER A 133 -6.31 31.85 -20.36
N PHE A 134 -6.71 31.47 -21.58
CA PHE A 134 -7.78 30.49 -21.79
C PHE A 134 -7.29 29.29 -22.62
N SER A 135 -7.72 28.09 -22.22
CA SER A 135 -7.43 26.85 -22.94
C SER A 135 -8.63 26.42 -23.78
N LEU A 136 -8.52 26.51 -25.11
CA LEU A 136 -9.60 26.19 -26.06
C LEU A 136 -9.28 24.90 -26.83
N PRO A 137 -9.65 23.72 -26.30
CA PRO A 137 -9.35 22.47 -26.98
C PRO A 137 -10.12 22.33 -28.29
N VAL A 138 -9.46 21.80 -29.32
CA VAL A 138 -10.09 21.44 -30.59
C VAL A 138 -11.21 20.41 -30.32
N PRO A 139 -12.44 20.63 -30.81
CA PRO A 139 -13.53 19.67 -30.63
C PRO A 139 -13.19 18.34 -31.31
N THR A 140 -13.16 17.24 -30.55
CA THR A 140 -12.93 15.88 -31.07
C THR A 140 -14.20 15.01 -31.10
N GLY A 141 -15.36 15.58 -30.79
CA GLY A 141 -16.64 14.88 -30.77
C GLY A 141 -17.77 15.72 -30.18
N LYS A 142 -18.92 15.10 -29.90
CA LYS A 142 -20.10 15.77 -29.33
C LYS A 142 -19.75 16.44 -27.98
N PRO A 143 -20.34 17.60 -27.65
CA PRO A 143 -20.09 18.26 -26.36
C PRO A 143 -20.43 17.34 -25.19
N VAL A 144 -19.52 17.27 -24.21
CA VAL A 144 -19.76 16.62 -22.91
C VAL A 144 -19.83 17.73 -21.87
N MET A 145 -20.97 17.85 -21.19
CA MET A 145 -21.20 18.91 -20.21
C MET A 145 -20.62 18.51 -18.86
N VAL A 146 -19.74 19.35 -18.32
CA VAL A 146 -19.24 19.23 -16.95
C VAL A 146 -20.16 20.06 -16.05
N GLY A 147 -20.73 19.48 -14.98
CA GLY A 147 -21.61 20.21 -14.07
C GLY A 147 -20.91 21.40 -13.41
N GLY A 148 -21.57 22.56 -13.34
CA GLY A 148 -21.10 23.72 -12.55
C GLY A 148 -21.57 23.64 -11.09
N PRO A 149 -21.15 24.58 -10.23
CA PRO A 149 -20.32 25.75 -10.51
C PRO A 149 -18.83 25.41 -10.65
N TYR A 150 -18.10 26.22 -11.41
CA TYR A 150 -16.65 26.10 -11.56
C TYR A 150 -15.97 27.09 -10.61
N VAL A 151 -15.13 26.58 -9.71
CA VAL A 151 -14.45 27.38 -8.68
C VAL A 151 -12.94 27.14 -8.74
N PRO A 152 -12.13 28.10 -8.26
CA PRO A 152 -10.71 27.86 -8.00
C PRO A 152 -10.49 26.62 -7.13
N ASP A 153 -9.69 25.67 -7.58
CA ASP A 153 -9.29 24.49 -6.81
C ASP A 153 -7.92 24.71 -6.16
N TRP A 154 -7.94 25.42 -5.02
CA TRP A 154 -6.74 25.64 -4.21
C TRP A 154 -6.13 24.33 -3.66
N GLY A 155 -6.95 23.29 -3.46
CA GLY A 155 -6.51 21.98 -2.96
C GLY A 155 -5.75 21.19 -4.04
N GLY A 156 -6.32 21.12 -5.24
CA GLY A 156 -5.65 20.56 -6.42
C GLY A 156 -4.36 21.31 -6.77
N MET A 157 -4.37 22.65 -6.66
CA MET A 157 -3.17 23.48 -6.85
C MET A 157 -2.08 23.17 -5.84
N LEU A 158 -2.41 23.03 -4.54
CA LEU A 158 -1.44 22.67 -3.50
C LEU A 158 -0.89 21.24 -3.68
N ALA A 159 -1.72 20.30 -4.12
CA ALA A 159 -1.30 18.94 -4.45
C ALA A 159 -0.36 18.91 -5.67
N GLY A 160 -0.70 19.66 -6.73
CA GLY A 160 0.16 19.86 -7.90
C GLY A 160 1.46 20.60 -7.57
N LEU A 161 1.42 21.56 -6.63
CA LEU A 161 2.61 22.25 -6.12
C LEU A 161 3.49 21.31 -5.31
N ALA A 162 2.91 20.44 -4.47
CA ALA A 162 3.62 19.38 -3.79
C ALA A 162 4.20 18.32 -4.76
N ALA A 163 3.52 18.05 -5.89
CA ALA A 163 4.00 17.17 -6.95
C ALA A 163 5.17 17.78 -7.76
N SER A 164 5.09 19.08 -8.09
CA SER A 164 6.10 19.83 -8.83
C SER A 164 7.34 20.16 -8.01
N ILE A 165 7.18 20.39 -6.69
CA ILE A 165 8.28 20.53 -5.74
C ILE A 165 8.63 19.14 -5.20
N GLY A 166 9.30 18.35 -6.03
CA GLY A 166 10.16 17.29 -5.52
C GLY A 166 9.46 16.07 -4.92
N PHE A 167 8.20 15.76 -5.23
CA PHE A 167 7.56 14.52 -4.75
C PHE A 167 8.32 13.25 -5.19
N SER A 168 8.95 13.24 -6.37
CA SER A 168 9.85 12.15 -6.80
C SER A 168 11.11 12.02 -5.92
N SER A 169 11.66 13.15 -5.47
CA SER A 169 12.85 13.21 -4.60
C SER A 169 12.50 12.90 -3.14
N LEU A 170 11.37 13.42 -2.64
CA LEU A 170 10.81 13.15 -1.33
C LEU A 170 10.32 11.71 -1.23
N MET A 171 9.66 11.17 -2.25
CA MET A 171 9.31 9.75 -2.33
C MET A 171 10.54 8.86 -2.47
N LYS A 172 11.60 9.25 -3.19
CA LYS A 172 12.87 8.51 -3.17
C LYS A 172 13.52 8.53 -1.79
N CYS A 173 13.49 9.67 -1.10
CA CYS A 173 14.01 9.80 0.26
C CYS A 173 13.17 8.99 1.27
N ALA A 174 11.84 9.10 1.19
CA ALA A 174 10.89 8.34 2.00
C ALA A 174 10.99 6.84 1.70
N ARG A 175 11.07 6.42 0.43
CA ARG A 175 11.29 5.01 0.03
C ARG A 175 12.63 4.49 0.52
N ASN A 176 13.69 5.30 0.51
CA ASN A 176 14.98 4.93 1.09
C ASN A 176 14.93 4.84 2.62
N LYS A 177 14.22 5.73 3.30
CA LYS A 177 13.99 5.68 4.75
C LYS A 177 13.14 4.46 5.12
N ILE A 178 12.03 4.23 4.44
CA ILE A 178 11.17 3.05 4.57
C ILE A 178 11.97 1.78 4.30
N ARG A 179 12.79 1.73 3.25
CA ARG A 179 13.66 0.57 2.97
C ARG A 179 14.67 0.33 4.09
N LYS A 180 15.31 1.38 4.61
CA LYS A 180 16.24 1.28 5.75
C LYS A 180 15.54 0.87 7.04
N PHE A 181 14.36 1.43 7.30
CA PHE A 181 13.49 1.09 8.42
C PHE A 181 13.10 -0.39 8.36
N ASN A 182 12.63 -0.83 7.18
CA ASN A 182 12.25 -2.20 6.94
C ASN A 182 13.42 -3.17 7.11
N LEU A 183 14.61 -2.81 6.62
CA LEU A 183 15.82 -3.62 6.78
C LEU A 183 16.29 -3.67 8.25
N LYS A 184 16.26 -2.52 8.95
CA LYS A 184 16.71 -2.39 10.35
C LYS A 184 15.82 -3.18 11.32
N ARG A 185 14.51 -3.15 11.09
CA ARG A 185 13.52 -3.84 11.93
C ARG A 185 13.07 -5.18 11.38
N GLN A 186 13.70 -5.64 10.29
CA GLN A 186 13.32 -6.88 9.61
C GLN A 186 11.81 -6.95 9.29
N ILE A 187 11.17 -5.79 9.06
CA ILE A 187 9.72 -5.67 8.86
C ILE A 187 9.22 -6.41 7.60
N THR A 188 10.15 -6.82 6.73
CA THR A 188 9.91 -7.69 5.56
C THR A 188 10.32 -9.14 5.85
N LYS A 189 9.87 -9.70 6.97
CA LYS A 189 10.05 -11.11 7.35
C LYS A 189 8.70 -11.79 7.56
N GLY A 190 7.94 -11.79 6.48
CA GLY A 190 6.64 -12.41 6.35
C GLY A 190 6.29 -12.34 4.87
N PRO A 191 5.79 -13.41 4.24
CA PRO A 191 5.54 -13.41 2.81
C PRO A 191 4.52 -12.31 2.49
N ASN A 192 4.93 -11.30 1.70
CA ASN A 192 4.00 -10.36 1.07
C ASN A 192 2.85 -11.15 0.45
N LYS A 193 1.61 -10.62 0.36
CA LYS A 193 0.48 -11.36 -0.26
C LYS A 193 0.85 -12.02 -1.59
N LEU A 194 1.69 -11.34 -2.36
CA LEU A 194 2.27 -11.86 -3.59
C LEU A 194 3.39 -12.88 -3.38
N SER A 195 4.31 -12.69 -2.44
CA SER A 195 5.28 -13.73 -2.03
C SER A 195 4.61 -14.94 -1.41
N ARG A 196 3.38 -14.86 -0.86
CA ARG A 196 2.62 -16.03 -0.38
C ARG A 196 1.98 -16.81 -1.53
N PHE A 197 1.59 -16.11 -2.59
CA PHE A 197 1.13 -16.69 -3.85
C PHE A 197 2.29 -17.22 -4.73
N LEU A 198 3.50 -16.67 -4.58
CA LEU A 198 4.64 -16.92 -5.47
C LEU A 198 5.81 -17.67 -4.82
N CYS A 199 6.06 -17.53 -3.51
CA CYS A 199 6.81 -18.54 -2.77
C CYS A 199 5.85 -19.71 -2.70
N LYS A 200 6.11 -20.76 -3.48
CA LYS A 200 5.43 -22.03 -3.29
C LYS A 200 5.59 -22.42 -1.82
N LEU A 201 4.53 -22.25 -1.04
CA LEU A 201 4.42 -22.88 0.26
C LEU A 201 4.35 -24.38 -0.03
N GLY A 202 5.43 -25.08 0.24
CA GLY A 202 5.52 -26.55 0.12
C GLY A 202 5.75 -27.15 1.50
N PHE A 203 5.34 -28.41 1.68
CA PHE A 203 5.57 -29.23 2.88
C PHE A 203 5.18 -28.52 4.20
N GLU A 204 3.92 -28.65 4.66
CA GLU A 204 3.41 -28.08 5.93
C GLU A 204 4.05 -26.72 6.33
N PRO A 205 3.47 -25.62 5.84
CA PRO A 205 4.04 -24.80 4.78
C PRO A 205 5.32 -24.04 5.17
N VAL A 206 6.42 -24.35 4.47
CA VAL A 206 7.69 -23.61 4.56
C VAL A 206 7.82 -22.64 3.38
N ASN A 207 8.23 -21.40 3.67
CA ASN A 207 8.64 -20.45 2.63
C ASN A 207 10.00 -20.87 2.06
N LEU A 208 9.98 -21.47 0.86
CA LEU A 208 11.18 -22.03 0.23
C LEU A 208 12.27 -21.01 -0.14
N VAL A 209 12.00 -19.70 -0.05
CA VAL A 209 12.99 -18.65 -0.32
C VAL A 209 13.77 -18.28 0.93
N ASN A 210 13.07 -18.01 2.04
CA ASN A 210 13.69 -17.50 3.26
C ASN A 210 13.75 -18.51 4.43
N GLY A 211 13.04 -19.63 4.30
CA GLY A 211 13.00 -20.71 5.28
C GLY A 211 12.09 -20.48 6.48
N ALA A 212 11.25 -19.46 6.45
CA ALA A 212 10.26 -19.23 7.48
C ALA A 212 9.18 -20.32 7.42
N VAL A 213 8.89 -20.94 8.56
CA VAL A 213 7.74 -21.85 8.70
C VAL A 213 6.51 -21.01 9.00
N VAL A 214 5.42 -21.32 8.30
CA VAL A 214 4.14 -20.64 8.42
C VAL A 214 3.12 -21.63 8.98
N TYR A 215 2.37 -21.23 10.01
CA TYR A 215 1.23 -22.01 10.48
C TYR A 215 0.00 -21.13 10.61
N GLU A 216 -0.93 -21.30 9.66
CA GLU A 216 -2.17 -20.54 9.57
C GLU A 216 -3.38 -21.40 9.98
N GLY A 217 -4.39 -20.78 10.56
CA GLY A 217 -5.62 -21.47 10.96
C GLY A 217 -6.78 -20.51 11.20
N THR A 218 -7.99 -20.99 10.90
CA THR A 218 -9.24 -20.35 11.33
C THR A 218 -9.81 -21.15 12.48
N ASP A 219 -9.92 -20.53 13.66
CA ASP A 219 -10.35 -21.25 14.85
C ASP A 219 -11.89 -21.30 14.95
N PHE A 220 -12.58 -20.24 14.53
CA PHE A 220 -14.03 -20.19 14.36
C PHE A 220 -14.45 -19.10 13.38
N GLY A 221 -15.67 -19.20 12.85
CA GLY A 221 -16.23 -18.19 11.96
C GLY A 221 -17.76 -18.16 12.02
N PHE A 222 -18.31 -16.97 11.79
CA PHE A 222 -19.75 -16.74 11.74
C PHE A 222 -20.13 -16.15 10.38
N PRO A 223 -21.01 -16.83 9.60
CA PRO A 223 -21.50 -16.28 8.34
C PRO A 223 -22.36 -15.04 8.60
N SER A 224 -22.08 -13.96 7.88
CA SER A 224 -22.70 -12.64 8.00
C SER A 224 -22.42 -11.84 6.72
N PRO A 225 -23.21 -10.82 6.36
CA PRO A 225 -22.86 -9.89 5.28
C PRO A 225 -21.47 -9.25 5.45
N LEU A 226 -21.00 -9.12 6.69
CA LEU A 226 -19.60 -8.92 7.03
C LEU A 226 -19.16 -10.10 7.92
N PRO A 227 -18.53 -11.14 7.34
CA PRO A 227 -18.13 -12.34 8.08
C PRO A 227 -17.21 -12.01 9.24
N LEU A 228 -17.47 -12.62 10.39
CA LEU A 228 -16.58 -12.59 11.54
C LEU A 228 -15.82 -13.91 11.52
N GLU A 229 -14.54 -13.87 11.16
CA GLU A 229 -13.65 -15.03 11.18
C GLU A 229 -12.49 -14.74 12.13
N TRP A 230 -12.20 -15.65 13.05
CA TRP A 230 -11.02 -15.56 13.91
C TRP A 230 -9.90 -16.39 13.29
N THR A 231 -9.03 -15.68 12.56
CA THR A 231 -7.89 -16.27 11.87
C THR A 231 -6.59 -15.89 12.54
N ARG A 232 -5.65 -16.83 12.54
CA ARG A 232 -4.32 -16.67 13.12
C ARG A 232 -3.25 -17.18 12.16
N ALA A 233 -2.09 -16.56 12.25
CA ALA A 233 -0.90 -16.94 11.49
C ALA A 233 0.32 -16.88 12.40
N TRP A 234 1.03 -17.99 12.54
CA TRP A 234 2.34 -18.03 13.19
C TRP A 234 3.44 -18.02 12.14
N TYR A 235 4.48 -17.22 12.37
CA TYR A 235 5.66 -17.14 11.51
C TYR A 235 6.92 -17.38 12.34
N SER A 236 7.78 -18.32 11.92
CA SER A 236 9.01 -18.65 12.64
C SER A 236 10.04 -17.52 12.68
N ASP A 237 9.92 -16.54 11.79
CA ASP A 237 10.81 -15.38 11.66
C ASP A 237 10.20 -14.08 12.20
N SER A 238 9.06 -14.18 12.90
CA SER A 238 8.37 -13.05 13.52
C SER A 238 8.72 -12.89 15.00
N GLU A 239 9.28 -11.73 15.33
CA GLU A 239 9.54 -11.28 16.71
C GLU A 239 8.34 -10.54 17.35
N TYR A 240 7.17 -10.55 16.70
CA TYR A 240 5.99 -9.86 17.21
C TYR A 240 5.38 -10.61 18.41
N GLU A 241 5.15 -9.89 19.51
CA GLU A 241 4.40 -10.38 20.66
C GLU A 241 3.02 -9.71 20.69
N GLY A 242 1.99 -10.47 20.28
CA GLY A 242 0.62 -9.99 20.17
C GLY A 242 -0.34 -10.59 21.19
N TRP A 243 -1.63 -10.47 20.91
CA TRP A 243 -2.69 -11.07 21.74
C TRP A 243 -2.61 -12.59 21.84
N LEU A 244 -1.92 -13.25 20.92
CA LEU A 244 -1.78 -14.71 20.86
C LEU A 244 -0.34 -15.18 21.16
N GLY A 245 0.45 -14.36 21.85
CA GLY A 245 1.82 -14.71 22.25
C GLY A 245 2.87 -14.40 21.17
N HIS A 246 4.07 -14.97 21.34
CA HIS A 246 5.22 -14.71 20.48
C HIS A 246 5.04 -15.35 19.10
N GLY A 247 5.26 -14.57 18.05
CA GLY A 247 5.23 -15.03 16.66
C GLY A 247 3.84 -15.30 16.09
N VAL A 248 2.78 -15.26 16.91
CA VAL A 248 1.40 -15.52 16.49
C VAL A 248 0.65 -14.20 16.27
N HIS A 249 0.16 -14.02 15.05
CA HIS A 249 -0.64 -12.89 14.62
C HIS A 249 -2.10 -13.29 14.54
N CYS A 250 -2.99 -12.36 14.86
CA CYS A 250 -4.43 -12.49 14.70
C CYS A 250 -4.92 -11.39 13.76
N CYS A 251 -5.87 -11.69 12.88
CA CYS A 251 -6.43 -10.72 11.92
C CYS A 251 -7.04 -9.46 12.59
N TYR A 252 -7.38 -9.55 13.87
CA TYR A 252 -7.92 -8.44 14.66
C TYR A 252 -6.86 -7.65 15.45
N ASP A 253 -5.68 -8.23 15.69
CA ASP A 253 -4.60 -7.56 16.43
C ASP A 253 -3.78 -6.66 15.50
N ARG A 254 -4.41 -5.55 15.10
CA ARG A 254 -3.84 -4.59 14.17
C ARG A 254 -3.61 -3.25 14.86
N THR A 255 -2.42 -2.69 14.63
CA THR A 255 -1.98 -1.40 15.18
C THR A 255 -1.55 -0.45 14.08
N VAL A 256 -1.71 0.86 14.36
CA VAL A 256 -0.95 1.91 13.70
C VAL A 256 -0.01 2.53 14.73
N GLU A 257 1.27 2.59 14.41
CA GLU A 257 2.33 3.12 15.26
C GLU A 257 3.12 4.18 14.51
N SER A 258 3.42 5.30 15.18
CA SER A 258 4.17 6.41 14.58
C SER A 258 5.60 6.42 15.10
N PHE A 259 6.56 6.36 14.19
CA PHE A 259 7.99 6.44 14.47
C PHE A 259 8.50 7.80 13.97
N GLU A 260 8.36 8.82 14.80
CA GLU A 260 8.65 10.21 14.42
C GLU A 260 10.12 10.41 14.02
N ASP A 261 11.05 9.83 14.80
CA ASP A 261 12.50 9.92 14.53
C ASP A 261 12.90 9.28 13.19
N GLU A 262 12.20 8.23 12.79
CA GLU A 262 12.47 7.51 11.54
C GLU A 262 11.62 8.06 10.37
N GLY A 263 10.63 8.90 10.67
CA GLY A 263 9.71 9.48 9.71
C GLY A 263 8.86 8.41 9.02
N VAL A 264 8.29 7.48 9.79
CA VAL A 264 7.48 6.37 9.29
C VAL A 264 6.23 6.19 10.15
N THR A 265 5.09 5.89 9.51
CA THR A 265 3.89 5.39 10.15
C THR A 265 3.74 3.92 9.79
N MET A 266 3.79 3.02 10.77
CA MET A 266 3.67 1.58 10.54
C MET A 266 2.22 1.14 10.74
N LEU A 267 1.67 0.41 9.78
CA LEU A 267 0.38 -0.27 9.87
C LEU A 267 0.64 -1.78 9.96
N ARG A 268 0.09 -2.44 10.97
CA ARG A 268 0.04 -3.91 11.02
C ARG A 268 -1.15 -4.41 10.20
N MET A 269 -0.85 -5.28 9.25
CA MET A 269 -1.80 -5.89 8.32
C MET A 269 -2.50 -7.09 8.98
N GLU A 270 -3.57 -7.58 8.34
CA GLU A 270 -4.35 -8.73 8.82
C GLU A 270 -3.54 -10.03 8.91
N ASP A 271 -2.49 -10.14 8.09
CA ASP A 271 -1.55 -11.26 8.05
C ASP A 271 -0.35 -11.03 8.99
N GLY A 272 -0.43 -10.05 9.90
CA GLY A 272 0.63 -9.77 10.85
C GLY A 272 1.82 -8.95 10.32
N ARG A 273 1.97 -8.81 9.00
CA ARG A 273 3.04 -8.01 8.40
C ARG A 273 2.93 -6.56 8.86
N ALA A 274 4.07 -5.96 9.16
CA ALA A 274 4.17 -4.53 9.34
C ALA A 274 4.42 -3.86 7.98
N VAL A 275 3.63 -2.85 7.65
CA VAL A 275 3.76 -2.08 6.42
C VAL A 275 4.06 -0.63 6.79
N ALA A 276 5.17 -0.12 6.26
CA ALA A 276 5.64 1.23 6.54
C ALA A 276 5.11 2.24 5.52
N PHE A 277 4.27 3.16 5.99
CA PHE A 277 3.76 4.32 5.28
C PHE A 277 4.64 5.56 5.57
N PRO A 278 4.67 6.54 4.65
CA PRO A 278 5.24 7.85 4.98
C PRO A 278 4.43 8.53 6.10
N PRO A 279 4.99 9.54 6.79
CA PRO A 279 4.27 10.28 7.82
C PRO A 279 3.05 10.97 7.23
N ILE A 280 1.91 10.82 7.89
CA ILE A 280 0.63 11.39 7.44
C ILE A 280 0.25 12.51 8.40
N ALA A 281 0.05 13.73 7.88
CA ALA A 281 -0.45 14.84 8.66
C ALA A 281 -1.94 14.63 9.02
N PRO A 282 -2.46 15.18 10.13
CA PRO A 282 -3.89 15.13 10.42
C PRO A 282 -4.73 15.64 9.24
N GLY A 283 -5.75 14.88 8.84
CA GLY A 283 -6.59 15.14 7.66
C GLY A 283 -5.99 14.65 6.34
N GLY A 284 -4.72 14.23 6.31
CA GLY A 284 -4.07 13.68 5.14
C GLY A 284 -4.30 12.18 4.96
N GLU A 285 -3.99 11.70 3.76
CA GLU A 285 -4.02 10.27 3.42
C GLU A 285 -2.89 9.90 2.47
N PHE A 286 -2.56 8.62 2.42
CA PHE A 286 -1.58 8.06 1.51
C PHE A 286 -2.04 6.71 0.95
N TYR A 287 -2.06 6.59 -0.37
CA TYR A 287 -2.34 5.35 -1.08
C TYR A 287 -1.04 4.58 -1.37
N MET A 288 -0.95 3.35 -0.87
CA MET A 288 0.15 2.43 -1.13
C MET A 288 -0.26 1.39 -2.17
N ARG A 289 0.22 1.55 -3.40
CA ARG A 289 -0.10 0.68 -4.53
C ARG A 289 0.24 -0.79 -4.29
N THR A 290 1.41 -1.08 -3.73
CA THR A 290 1.89 -2.46 -3.50
C THR A 290 0.99 -3.25 -2.55
N GLU A 291 0.29 -2.57 -1.63
CA GLU A 291 -0.66 -3.17 -0.68
C GLU A 291 -2.11 -2.86 -1.03
N ARG A 292 -2.35 -2.09 -2.10
CA ARG A 292 -3.65 -1.54 -2.49
C ARG A 292 -4.43 -0.99 -1.28
N MET A 293 -3.73 -0.23 -0.43
CA MET A 293 -4.22 0.23 0.87
C MET A 293 -4.09 1.75 0.97
N THR A 294 -5.16 2.45 1.32
CA THR A 294 -5.10 3.87 1.70
C THR A 294 -5.07 3.99 3.21
N LEU A 295 -4.04 4.64 3.77
CA LEU A 295 -4.01 5.00 5.18
C LEU A 295 -4.33 6.49 5.32
N ARG A 296 -5.36 6.83 6.09
CA ARG A 296 -5.81 8.18 6.38
C ARG A 296 -5.59 8.49 7.86
N ARG A 297 -5.05 9.66 8.18
CA ARG A 297 -4.97 10.16 9.55
C ARG A 297 -6.16 11.09 9.81
N THR A 298 -7.05 10.67 10.69
CA THR A 298 -8.18 11.49 11.15
C THR A 298 -7.76 12.35 12.35
N GLU A 299 -8.62 13.25 12.81
CA GLU A 299 -8.39 13.99 14.07
C GLU A 299 -8.32 13.07 15.29
N LYS A 300 -8.99 11.91 15.23
CA LYS A 300 -9.20 10.99 16.36
C LYS A 300 -8.40 9.70 16.26
N GLY A 301 -7.62 9.51 15.21
CA GLY A 301 -6.82 8.30 14.99
C GLY A 301 -6.53 8.03 13.52
N TYR A 302 -6.60 6.77 13.11
CA TYR A 302 -6.31 6.36 11.73
C TYR A 302 -7.46 5.53 11.14
N GLU A 303 -7.57 5.58 9.82
CA GLU A 303 -8.42 4.69 9.03
C GLU A 303 -7.58 4.07 7.93
N ALA A 304 -7.63 2.75 7.79
CA ALA A 304 -7.04 2.06 6.66
C ALA A 304 -8.17 1.54 5.76
N TYR A 305 -8.15 1.89 4.48
CA TYR A 305 -9.13 1.44 3.48
C TYR A 305 -8.47 0.47 2.50
N SER A 306 -8.98 -0.75 2.47
CA SER A 306 -8.55 -1.80 1.54
C SER A 306 -9.29 -1.66 0.21
N HIS A 307 -8.55 -1.45 -0.88
CA HIS A 307 -9.14 -1.40 -2.23
C HIS A 307 -9.42 -2.79 -2.81
N ASP A 308 -9.02 -3.86 -2.11
CA ASP A 308 -9.33 -5.24 -2.49
C ASP A 308 -10.68 -5.69 -1.89
N SER A 309 -10.85 -5.50 -0.57
CA SER A 309 -12.04 -5.94 0.17
C SER A 309 -13.11 -4.86 0.32
N LEU A 310 -12.79 -3.60 -0.04
CA LEU A 310 -13.63 -2.42 0.18
C LEU A 310 -13.98 -2.17 1.66
N LEU A 311 -13.23 -2.74 2.58
CA LEU A 311 -13.42 -2.57 4.02
C LEU A 311 -12.59 -1.39 4.55
N THR A 312 -13.18 -0.66 5.48
CA THR A 312 -12.51 0.38 6.27
C THR A 312 -12.22 -0.16 7.67
N TYR A 313 -10.95 -0.09 8.07
CA TYR A 313 -10.47 -0.46 9.40
C TYR A 313 -10.17 0.82 10.17
N ARG A 314 -10.85 1.03 11.30
CA ARG A 314 -10.66 2.21 12.14
C ARG A 314 -9.77 1.87 13.34
N PHE A 315 -8.84 2.77 13.61
CA PHE A 315 -7.86 2.68 14.69
C PHE A 315 -8.01 3.87 15.63
N ASP A 316 -8.35 3.61 16.89
CA ASP A 316 -8.45 4.64 17.93
C ASP A 316 -7.32 4.45 18.97
N MET A 317 -6.96 5.53 19.67
CA MET A 317 -5.93 5.47 20.70
C MET A 317 -6.39 4.57 21.85
N ARG A 318 -5.59 3.57 22.19
CA ARG A 318 -5.78 2.72 23.36
C ARG A 318 -4.46 2.69 24.12
N ASP A 319 -4.50 3.09 25.39
CA ASP A 319 -3.39 3.01 26.35
C ASP A 319 -2.13 3.83 26.02
N GLY A 320 -2.25 4.85 25.17
CA GLY A 320 -1.21 5.86 24.95
C GLY A 320 0.03 5.40 24.17
N GLY A 321 0.14 4.12 23.81
CA GLY A 321 1.30 3.54 23.10
C GLY A 321 1.08 3.27 21.61
N ALA A 322 -0.15 2.93 21.20
CA ALA A 322 -0.47 2.62 19.80
C ALA A 322 -1.94 2.89 19.47
N TRP A 323 -2.23 3.12 18.19
CA TRP A 323 -3.60 3.20 17.68
C TRP A 323 -4.08 1.78 17.38
N ARG A 324 -4.99 1.25 18.18
CA ARG A 324 -5.48 -0.14 18.02
C ARG A 324 -6.73 -0.16 17.18
N MET A 325 -6.88 -1.20 16.36
CA MET A 325 -8.10 -1.39 15.58
C MET A 325 -9.30 -1.57 16.52
N THR A 326 -10.35 -0.81 16.28
CA THR A 326 -11.58 -0.83 17.08
C THR A 326 -12.80 -1.21 16.26
N ARG A 327 -12.78 -1.01 14.94
CA ARG A 327 -13.93 -1.26 14.08
C ARG A 327 -13.49 -1.64 12.67
N ILE A 328 -14.25 -2.56 12.07
CA ILE A 328 -14.17 -2.94 10.66
C ILE A 328 -15.53 -2.63 10.06
N GLU A 329 -15.58 -1.91 8.94
CA GLU A 329 -16.82 -1.43 8.34
C GLU A 329 -16.83 -1.65 6.82
N ASN A 330 -17.96 -2.12 6.30
CA ASN A 330 -18.19 -2.26 4.86
C ASN A 330 -18.85 -0.98 4.29
N PRO A 331 -18.97 -0.83 2.95
CA PRO A 331 -19.59 0.34 2.33
C PRO A 331 -21.06 0.59 2.71
N ASP A 332 -21.77 -0.45 3.18
CA ASP A 332 -23.17 -0.35 3.62
C ASP A 332 -23.31 0.08 5.09
N GLY A 333 -22.19 0.32 5.79
CA GLY A 333 -22.16 0.72 7.21
C GLY A 333 -22.31 -0.44 8.20
N LEU A 334 -22.39 -1.69 7.71
CA LEU A 334 -22.32 -2.88 8.56
C LEU A 334 -20.91 -3.01 9.11
N HIS A 335 -20.80 -3.33 10.40
CA HIS A 335 -19.52 -3.30 11.08
C HIS A 335 -19.32 -4.40 12.11
N ILE A 336 -18.06 -4.80 12.27
CA ILE A 336 -17.57 -5.55 13.42
C ILE A 336 -16.97 -4.54 14.40
N GLN A 337 -17.36 -4.63 15.66
CA GLN A 337 -16.90 -3.75 16.73
C GLN A 337 -16.04 -4.52 17.72
N LEU A 338 -14.80 -4.10 17.92
CA LEU A 338 -13.90 -4.63 18.94
C LEU A 338 -14.10 -3.85 20.24
N ARG A 339 -13.99 -4.55 21.37
CA ARG A 339 -14.12 -4.02 22.72
C ARG A 339 -12.84 -4.25 23.50
N PHE A 340 -12.54 -3.26 24.34
CA PHE A 340 -11.37 -3.27 25.20
C PHE A 340 -11.78 -2.89 26.62
N SER A 341 -11.17 -3.54 27.61
CA SER A 341 -11.33 -3.24 29.04
C SER A 341 -9.95 -3.04 29.66
N ASN A 342 -9.73 -1.88 30.29
CA ASN A 342 -8.41 -1.50 30.84
C ASN A 342 -7.26 -1.69 29.84
N GLY A 343 -7.52 -1.36 28.57
CA GLY A 343 -6.53 -1.48 27.50
C GLY A 343 -6.36 -2.85 26.86
N ARG A 344 -6.97 -3.88 27.45
CA ARG A 344 -6.87 -5.27 26.97
C ARG A 344 -8.06 -5.63 26.11
N PHE A 345 -7.83 -6.45 25.09
CA PHE A 345 -8.91 -6.97 24.27
C PHE A 345 -9.89 -7.77 25.13
N SER A 346 -11.17 -7.42 25.08
CA SER A 346 -12.22 -8.06 25.89
C SER A 346 -13.30 -8.72 25.03
N GLY A 347 -13.13 -8.75 23.71
CA GLY A 347 -14.04 -9.39 22.76
C GLY A 347 -14.50 -8.47 21.63
N LEU A 348 -15.45 -8.96 20.84
CA LEU A 348 -15.97 -8.26 19.67
C LEU A 348 -17.44 -8.61 19.42
N SER A 349 -18.09 -7.87 18.52
CA SER A 349 -19.45 -8.18 18.05
C SER A 349 -19.57 -7.93 16.56
N ASP A 350 -20.46 -8.65 15.90
CA ASP A 350 -20.71 -8.56 14.46
C ASP A 350 -21.99 -7.76 14.14
N PRO A 351 -22.30 -7.52 12.85
CA PRO A 351 -23.50 -6.79 12.45
C PRO A 351 -24.82 -7.52 12.77
N ALA A 352 -24.79 -8.82 13.03
CA ALA A 352 -25.97 -9.60 13.40
C ALA A 352 -26.27 -9.51 14.92
N GLY A 353 -25.46 -8.75 15.68
CA GLY A 353 -25.59 -8.61 17.14
C GLY A 353 -24.96 -9.77 17.92
N ARG A 354 -24.28 -10.71 17.24
CA ARG A 354 -23.55 -11.80 17.90
C ARG A 354 -22.36 -11.22 18.64
N THR A 355 -22.14 -11.71 19.85
CA THR A 355 -21.12 -11.21 20.76
C THR A 355 -20.15 -12.34 21.12
N VAL A 356 -18.86 -12.07 20.95
CA VAL A 356 -17.76 -12.91 21.43
C VAL A 356 -17.08 -12.22 22.60
N HIS A 357 -16.93 -12.92 23.71
CA HIS A 357 -16.18 -12.49 24.88
C HIS A 357 -14.78 -13.10 24.85
N ALA A 358 -13.77 -12.34 25.33
CA ALA A 358 -12.38 -12.80 25.40
C ALA A 358 -11.91 -12.80 26.86
N ALA A 359 -11.37 -13.94 27.31
CA ALA A 359 -10.59 -14.00 28.54
C ALA A 359 -9.12 -13.77 28.23
N THR A 360 -8.42 -13.04 29.11
CA THR A 360 -6.99 -12.77 28.96
C THR A 360 -6.22 -13.11 30.23
N ASP A 361 -4.97 -13.51 30.10
CA ASP A 361 -4.06 -13.70 31.22
C ASP A 361 -3.52 -12.37 31.79
N THR A 362 -2.61 -12.46 32.77
CA THR A 362 -1.98 -11.28 33.40
C THR A 362 -1.14 -10.45 32.44
N ASN A 363 -0.61 -11.06 31.37
CA ASN A 363 0.19 -10.40 30.34
C ASN A 363 -0.69 -9.83 29.20
N GLY A 364 -2.01 -10.05 29.25
CA GLY A 364 -2.95 -9.57 28.24
C GLY A 364 -3.07 -10.48 27.02
N ARG A 365 -2.51 -11.70 27.07
CA ARG A 365 -2.69 -12.72 26.03
C ARG A 365 -4.07 -13.35 26.15
N VAL A 366 -4.75 -13.57 25.04
CA VAL A 366 -6.07 -14.22 24.99
C VAL A 366 -5.91 -15.69 25.36
N THR A 367 -6.64 -16.14 26.37
CA THR A 367 -6.65 -17.54 26.83
C THR A 367 -7.90 -18.28 26.39
N SER A 368 -9.02 -17.57 26.17
CA SER A 368 -10.21 -18.16 25.56
C SER A 368 -11.09 -17.12 24.86
N LEU A 369 -11.85 -17.60 23.89
CA LEU A 369 -12.92 -16.85 23.22
C LEU A 369 -14.21 -17.65 23.36
N SER A 370 -15.27 -16.98 23.79
CA SER A 370 -16.58 -17.59 24.04
C SER A 370 -17.69 -16.84 23.33
N PHE A 371 -18.63 -17.56 22.73
CA PHE A 371 -19.86 -17.01 22.19
C PHE A 371 -20.86 -16.75 23.30
N VAL A 372 -21.47 -15.56 23.33
CA VAL A 372 -22.45 -15.18 24.34
C VAL A 372 -23.85 -15.58 23.86
N THR A 373 -24.53 -16.39 24.66
CA THR A 373 -25.92 -16.83 24.44
C THR A 373 -26.82 -16.39 25.60
N ASP A 374 -28.14 -16.54 25.44
CA ASP A 374 -29.10 -16.30 26.53
C ASP A 374 -28.91 -17.23 27.73
N LYS A 375 -28.22 -18.37 27.54
CA LYS A 375 -27.97 -19.39 28.58
C LYS A 375 -26.59 -19.25 29.23
N GLY A 376 -25.75 -18.32 28.77
CA GLY A 376 -24.39 -18.13 29.23
C GLY A 376 -23.37 -18.12 28.09
N GLU A 377 -22.11 -18.34 28.45
CA GLU A 377 -20.98 -18.36 27.50
C GLU A 377 -20.65 -19.78 27.04
N GLU A 378 -20.53 -19.97 25.72
CA GLU A 378 -20.10 -21.21 25.09
C GLU A 378 -18.69 -21.04 24.50
N ARG A 379 -17.72 -21.83 24.95
CA ARG A 379 -16.31 -21.72 24.52
C ARG A 379 -16.17 -22.07 23.04
N LEU A 380 -15.63 -21.15 22.25
CA LEU A 380 -15.32 -21.36 20.83
C LEU A 380 -13.92 -21.93 20.66
N VAL A 381 -12.95 -21.38 21.40
CA VAL A 381 -11.54 -21.80 21.37
C VAL A 381 -10.85 -21.38 22.67
N SER A 382 -9.82 -22.11 23.06
CA SER A 382 -8.88 -21.72 24.13
C SER A 382 -7.44 -21.99 23.74
N TYR A 383 -6.53 -21.23 24.34
CA TYR A 383 -5.10 -21.28 24.06
C TYR A 383 -4.28 -21.49 25.33
N THR A 384 -3.22 -22.27 25.24
CA THR A 384 -2.22 -22.43 26.29
C THR A 384 -0.88 -21.88 25.84
N TYR A 385 -0.09 -21.40 26.79
CA TYR A 385 1.21 -20.79 26.54
C TYR A 385 2.26 -21.35 27.49
N ASP A 386 3.51 -21.42 27.03
CA ASP A 386 4.65 -21.66 27.91
C ASP A 386 5.09 -20.37 28.64
N GLY A 387 6.13 -20.50 29.48
CA GLY A 387 6.71 -19.38 30.23
C GLY A 387 7.44 -18.35 29.36
N SER A 388 7.81 -18.71 28.13
CA SER A 388 8.50 -17.85 27.16
C SER A 388 7.56 -17.08 26.25
N GLY A 389 6.25 -17.34 26.31
CA GLY A 389 5.29 -16.66 25.44
C GLY A 389 4.83 -17.46 24.24
N ASN A 390 5.35 -18.66 24.01
CA ASN A 390 4.98 -19.47 22.85
C ASN A 390 3.61 -20.12 23.09
N MET A 391 2.77 -20.14 22.06
CA MET A 391 1.49 -20.86 22.08
C MET A 391 1.75 -22.36 21.99
N THR A 392 1.43 -23.12 23.03
CA THR A 392 1.66 -24.57 23.12
C THR A 392 0.44 -25.41 22.81
N GLY A 393 -0.76 -24.80 22.78
CA GLY A 393 -1.99 -25.54 22.56
C GLY A 393 -3.12 -24.67 22.04
N ILE A 394 -3.92 -25.24 21.13
CA ILE A 394 -5.18 -24.68 20.65
C ILE A 394 -6.26 -25.74 20.84
N THR A 395 -7.20 -25.49 21.74
CA THR A 395 -8.31 -26.41 22.03
C THR A 395 -9.59 -25.85 21.44
N ASP A 396 -10.21 -26.58 20.52
CA ASP A 396 -11.47 -26.18 19.89
C ASP A 396 -12.68 -26.37 20.81
N ALA A 397 -13.88 -26.02 20.32
CA ALA A 397 -15.15 -26.15 21.03
C ALA A 397 -15.55 -27.61 21.34
N MET A 398 -14.91 -28.61 20.72
CA MET A 398 -15.15 -30.05 20.94
C MET A 398 -14.09 -30.68 21.83
N ASP A 399 -13.31 -29.86 22.56
CA ASP A 399 -12.20 -30.28 23.43
C ASP A 399 -11.08 -31.05 22.70
N LYS A 400 -10.95 -30.86 21.39
CA LYS A 400 -9.83 -31.39 20.61
C LYS A 400 -8.70 -30.36 20.59
N THR A 401 -7.49 -30.81 20.93
CA THR A 401 -6.32 -29.94 21.06
C THR A 401 -5.31 -30.22 19.94
N THR A 402 -4.82 -29.15 19.30
CA THR A 402 -3.54 -29.16 18.58
C THR A 402 -2.45 -28.76 19.56
N GLU A 403 -1.38 -29.54 19.66
CA GLU A 403 -0.26 -29.32 20.59
C GLU A 403 1.01 -28.92 19.81
N MET A 404 1.81 -28.01 20.38
CA MET A 404 3.03 -27.52 19.76
C MET A 404 4.19 -27.44 20.75
N SER A 405 5.38 -27.87 20.31
CA SER A 405 6.63 -27.79 21.05
C SER A 405 7.62 -26.85 20.36
N TYR A 406 8.47 -26.18 21.14
CA TYR A 406 9.40 -25.17 20.65
C TYR A 406 10.81 -25.38 21.20
N SER A 407 11.79 -25.01 20.38
CA SER A 407 13.17 -24.73 20.81
C SER A 407 13.40 -23.22 20.71
N GLY A 408 13.48 -22.55 21.86
CA GLY A 408 13.39 -21.08 21.91
C GLY A 408 12.02 -20.61 21.44
N HIS A 409 11.97 -19.90 20.31
CA HIS A 409 10.73 -19.45 19.64
C HIS A 409 10.46 -20.17 18.32
N LEU A 410 11.24 -21.20 17.97
CA LEU A 410 11.08 -21.98 16.74
C LEU A 410 10.27 -23.25 17.05
N MET A 411 9.13 -23.43 16.38
CA MET A 411 8.29 -24.62 16.52
C MET A 411 9.01 -25.83 15.94
N THR A 412 9.30 -26.83 16.77
CA THR A 412 10.02 -28.05 16.37
C THR A 412 9.10 -29.23 16.15
N GLU A 413 7.91 -29.20 16.74
CA GLU A 413 6.91 -30.27 16.66
C GLU A 413 5.50 -29.69 16.76
N LYS A 414 4.57 -30.23 15.97
CA LYS A 414 3.13 -29.95 16.05
C LYS A 414 2.36 -31.26 15.90
N THR A 415 1.48 -31.54 16.85
CA THR A 415 0.51 -32.64 16.76
C THR A 415 -0.88 -32.07 16.54
N ASP A 416 -1.48 -32.36 15.39
CA ASP A 416 -2.82 -31.90 15.04
C ASP A 416 -3.91 -32.66 15.80
N ARG A 417 -5.13 -32.11 15.79
CA ARG A 417 -6.31 -32.69 16.47
C ARG A 417 -6.69 -34.10 16.03
N ASN A 418 -6.17 -34.56 14.89
CA ASN A 418 -6.37 -35.90 14.35
C ASN A 418 -5.26 -36.88 14.77
N GLY A 419 -4.21 -36.41 15.44
CA GLY A 419 -3.06 -37.21 15.90
C GLY A 419 -1.87 -37.22 14.94
N ASP A 420 -1.95 -36.53 13.79
CA ASP A 420 -0.81 -36.42 12.88
C ASP A 420 0.23 -35.47 13.47
N THR A 421 1.49 -35.88 13.49
CA THR A 421 2.60 -35.09 14.02
C THR A 421 3.57 -34.69 12.91
N TYR A 422 3.99 -33.44 12.95
CA TYR A 422 4.94 -32.82 12.03
C TYR A 422 6.10 -32.21 12.79
N TYR A 423 7.27 -32.23 12.15
CA TYR A 423 8.55 -31.84 12.72
C TYR A 423 9.27 -30.86 11.81
N TRP A 424 10.01 -29.93 12.41
CA TRP A 424 10.85 -28.98 11.69
C TRP A 424 12.22 -28.85 12.35
N GLU A 425 13.28 -28.97 11.54
CA GLU A 425 14.65 -28.68 11.93
C GLU A 425 15.11 -27.36 11.30
N TYR A 426 15.91 -26.59 12.04
CA TYR A 426 16.34 -25.26 11.64
C TYR A 426 17.87 -25.13 11.65
N ASP A 427 18.40 -24.30 10.74
CA ASP A 427 19.79 -23.88 10.79
C ASP A 427 20.05 -22.81 11.88
N SER A 428 21.31 -22.42 12.05
CA SER A 428 21.72 -21.40 13.03
C SER A 428 21.18 -19.99 12.76
N LYS A 429 20.53 -19.76 11.61
CA LYS A 429 19.86 -18.50 11.25
C LYS A 429 18.34 -18.59 11.41
N GLY A 430 17.81 -19.70 11.93
CA GLY A 430 16.37 -19.92 12.13
C GLY A 430 15.62 -20.26 10.85
N ARG A 431 16.30 -20.76 9.82
CA ARG A 431 15.66 -21.19 8.56
C ARG A 431 15.41 -22.69 8.61
N CYS A 432 14.21 -23.13 8.26
CA CYS A 432 13.88 -24.56 8.21
C CYS A 432 14.71 -25.27 7.13
N VAL A 433 15.46 -26.30 7.51
CA VAL A 433 16.30 -27.09 6.59
C VAL A 433 15.75 -28.49 6.34
N HIS A 434 14.86 -28.97 7.22
CA HIS A 434 14.22 -30.26 7.11
C HIS A 434 12.83 -30.19 7.76
N THR A 435 11.83 -30.71 7.05
CA THR A 435 10.45 -30.86 7.52
C THR A 435 9.97 -32.26 7.21
N TYR A 436 9.21 -32.87 8.10
CA TYR A 436 8.67 -34.22 7.91
C TYR A 436 7.53 -34.49 8.89
N GLY A 437 6.57 -35.31 8.47
CA GLY A 437 5.56 -35.91 9.34
C GLY A 437 5.94 -37.31 9.79
N ASN A 438 5.07 -37.93 10.59
CA ASN A 438 5.18 -39.34 10.94
C ASN A 438 5.41 -40.23 9.70
N ASP A 439 6.30 -41.21 9.84
CA ASP A 439 6.71 -42.12 8.75
C ASP A 439 7.30 -41.46 7.49
N GLY A 440 7.82 -40.23 7.60
CA GLY A 440 8.41 -39.48 6.47
C GLY A 440 7.35 -38.80 5.58
N MET A 441 6.10 -38.70 6.05
CA MET A 441 5.03 -38.02 5.33
C MET A 441 5.43 -36.58 5.01
N MET A 442 5.29 -36.16 3.76
CA MET A 442 5.67 -34.81 3.31
C MET A 442 7.11 -34.40 3.68
N GLU A 443 8.05 -35.35 3.73
CA GLU A 443 9.45 -35.03 3.97
C GLU A 443 9.99 -34.08 2.91
N GLY A 444 10.70 -33.03 3.34
CA GLY A 444 11.36 -32.08 2.46
C GLY A 444 12.65 -31.54 3.08
N ARG A 445 13.71 -31.41 2.26
CA ARG A 445 15.00 -30.82 2.66
C ARG A 445 15.30 -29.58 1.84
N ILE A 446 15.82 -28.54 2.49
CA ILE A 446 16.08 -27.24 1.86
C ILE A 446 17.54 -26.83 2.06
N GLU A 447 18.23 -26.60 0.94
CA GLU A 447 19.59 -26.06 0.91
C GLU A 447 19.56 -24.61 0.42
N TYR A 448 20.11 -23.70 1.22
CA TYR A 448 20.01 -22.26 0.96
C TYR A 448 21.30 -21.67 0.39
N HIS A 449 21.23 -21.02 -0.78
CA HIS A 449 22.35 -20.31 -1.42
C HIS A 449 22.02 -18.81 -1.65
N PRO A 450 21.74 -18.03 -0.59
CA PRO A 450 21.27 -16.65 -0.73
C PRO A 450 22.30 -15.69 -1.35
N SER A 451 23.60 -15.97 -1.22
CA SER A 451 24.66 -15.21 -1.91
C SER A 451 24.64 -15.41 -3.43
N GLU A 452 24.10 -16.52 -3.89
CA GLU A 452 24.00 -16.91 -5.29
C GLU A 452 22.59 -16.67 -5.86
N GLY A 453 21.62 -16.31 -5.01
CA GLY A 453 20.25 -16.01 -5.39
C GLY A 453 19.41 -17.24 -5.78
N TYR A 454 19.71 -18.41 -5.20
CA TYR A 454 18.91 -19.62 -5.40
C TYR A 454 18.87 -20.52 -4.16
N ASN A 455 17.91 -21.44 -4.10
CA ASN A 455 17.84 -22.52 -3.11
C ASN A 455 17.52 -23.84 -3.82
N LEU A 456 17.90 -24.96 -3.22
CA LEU A 456 17.56 -26.31 -3.67
C LEU A 456 16.55 -26.92 -2.70
N VAL A 457 15.50 -27.52 -3.23
CA VAL A 457 14.42 -28.13 -2.45
C VAL A 457 14.25 -29.56 -2.91
N THR A 458 14.54 -30.51 -2.03
CA THR A 458 14.42 -31.94 -2.30
C THR A 458 13.16 -32.47 -1.61
N ASP A 459 12.25 -33.04 -2.38
CA ASP A 459 11.00 -33.62 -1.89
C ASP A 459 11.16 -35.06 -1.38
N SER A 460 10.07 -35.64 -0.87
CA SER A 460 10.04 -37.00 -0.35
C SER A 460 10.31 -38.09 -1.40
N THR A 461 10.25 -37.76 -2.70
CA THR A 461 10.60 -38.66 -3.80
C THR A 461 12.10 -38.62 -4.13
N GLY A 462 12.85 -37.70 -3.51
CA GLY A 462 14.25 -37.43 -3.80
C GLY A 462 14.47 -36.50 -4.98
N GLY A 463 13.39 -35.93 -5.56
CA GLY A 463 13.47 -34.97 -6.64
C GLY A 463 13.88 -33.60 -6.13
N THR A 464 14.92 -33.00 -6.71
CA THR A 464 15.40 -31.67 -6.34
C THR A 464 14.92 -30.61 -7.33
N THR A 465 14.18 -29.61 -6.82
CA THR A 465 13.77 -28.41 -7.57
C THR A 465 14.68 -27.24 -7.19
N THR A 466 15.16 -26.49 -8.20
CA THR A 466 15.94 -25.26 -7.97
C THR A 466 15.02 -24.04 -8.05
N TYR A 467 15.01 -23.22 -7.01
CA TYR A 467 14.30 -21.94 -6.98
C TYR A 467 15.29 -20.79 -7.07
N ARG A 468 15.23 -19.98 -8.13
CA ARG A 468 16.01 -18.74 -8.26
C ARG A 468 15.15 -17.55 -7.84
N TYR A 469 15.74 -16.55 -7.21
CA TYR A 469 15.00 -15.39 -6.71
C TYR A 469 15.81 -14.09 -6.72
N THR A 470 15.10 -12.97 -6.69
CA THR A 470 15.66 -11.63 -6.53
C THR A 470 16.02 -11.35 -5.06
N PRO A 471 16.86 -10.34 -4.77
CA PRO A 471 17.11 -9.89 -3.39
C PRO A 471 15.87 -9.49 -2.60
N ASP A 472 14.77 -9.16 -3.28
CA ASP A 472 13.46 -8.85 -2.68
C ASP A 472 12.61 -10.12 -2.45
N GLN A 473 13.22 -11.32 -2.53
CA GLN A 473 12.60 -12.63 -2.33
C GLN A 473 11.52 -13.01 -3.35
N LEU A 474 11.52 -12.39 -4.53
CA LEU A 474 10.63 -12.79 -5.64
C LEU A 474 11.26 -13.92 -6.47
N VAL A 475 10.57 -15.06 -6.60
CA VAL A 475 11.03 -16.23 -7.37
C VAL A 475 11.06 -15.90 -8.87
N THR A 476 12.22 -15.93 -9.50
CA THR A 476 12.37 -15.62 -10.94
C THR A 476 12.36 -16.86 -11.82
N ALA A 477 12.75 -18.01 -11.28
CA ALA A 477 12.71 -19.27 -12.01
C ALA A 477 12.55 -20.46 -11.06
N GLU A 478 11.86 -21.48 -11.56
CA GLU A 478 11.72 -22.79 -10.94
C GLU A 478 12.17 -23.84 -11.95
N ILE A 479 13.19 -24.64 -11.58
CA ILE A 479 13.73 -25.69 -12.42
C ILE A 479 13.41 -27.01 -11.75
N ASP A 480 12.53 -27.80 -12.35
CA ASP A 480 12.08 -29.08 -11.81
C ASP A 480 13.20 -30.15 -11.85
N PRO A 481 13.01 -31.32 -11.23
CA PRO A 481 14.02 -32.39 -11.22
C PRO A 481 14.39 -32.94 -12.60
N LEU A 482 13.57 -32.70 -13.63
CA LEU A 482 13.81 -33.11 -15.01
C LEU A 482 14.53 -32.03 -15.83
N GLY A 483 14.75 -30.84 -15.24
CA GLY A 483 15.39 -29.70 -15.88
C GLY A 483 14.43 -28.77 -16.63
N ASN A 484 13.11 -28.97 -16.50
CA ASN A 484 12.12 -28.07 -17.09
C ASN A 484 12.08 -26.76 -16.29
N GLU A 485 12.17 -25.63 -16.98
CA GLU A 485 12.25 -24.30 -16.36
C GLU A 485 10.95 -23.52 -16.56
N THR A 486 10.32 -23.12 -15.46
CA THR A 486 9.27 -22.08 -15.45
C THR A 486 9.89 -20.77 -15.01
N ARG A 487 9.64 -19.66 -15.74
CA ARG A 487 10.19 -18.33 -15.45
C ARG A 487 9.11 -17.32 -15.13
N HIS A 488 9.39 -16.44 -14.18
CA HIS A 488 8.51 -15.35 -13.78
C HIS A 488 9.18 -13.99 -13.97
N SER A 489 8.39 -13.00 -14.39
CA SER A 489 8.81 -11.60 -14.51
C SER A 489 7.85 -10.69 -13.74
N TYR A 490 8.41 -9.64 -13.14
CA TYR A 490 7.68 -8.74 -12.24
C TYR A 490 7.79 -7.28 -12.69
N THR A 491 6.80 -6.47 -12.31
CA THR A 491 6.86 -5.01 -12.43
C THR A 491 7.73 -4.39 -11.32
N ASP A 492 8.05 -3.09 -11.43
CA ASP A 492 8.75 -2.34 -10.38
C ASP A 492 7.96 -2.22 -9.06
N PHE A 493 6.67 -2.58 -9.09
CA PHE A 493 5.78 -2.67 -7.93
C PHE A 493 5.64 -4.10 -7.42
N MET A 494 6.53 -5.00 -7.86
CA MET A 494 6.56 -6.41 -7.52
C MET A 494 5.37 -7.22 -8.07
N GLU A 495 4.51 -6.65 -8.91
CA GLU A 495 3.33 -7.35 -9.47
C GLU A 495 3.78 -8.38 -10.54
N PRO A 496 3.14 -9.57 -10.65
CA PRO A 496 3.51 -10.55 -11.65
C PRO A 496 3.06 -10.04 -13.02
N TYR A 497 4.01 -9.93 -13.94
CA TYR A 497 3.79 -9.41 -15.29
C TYR A 497 3.70 -10.53 -16.33
N ARG A 498 4.50 -11.59 -16.16
CA ARG A 498 4.58 -12.70 -17.11
C ARG A 498 5.05 -13.97 -16.42
N THR A 499 4.44 -15.09 -16.78
CA THR A 499 4.94 -16.44 -16.53
C THR A 499 5.18 -17.11 -17.87
N ILE A 500 6.34 -17.76 -18.01
CA ILE A 500 6.71 -18.59 -19.17
C ILE A 500 6.86 -20.00 -18.62
N ASP A 501 6.03 -20.92 -19.11
CA ASP A 501 6.14 -22.34 -18.79
C ASP A 501 7.34 -22.98 -19.52
N PRO A 502 7.62 -24.27 -19.28
CA PRO A 502 8.72 -24.96 -19.97
C PRO A 502 8.57 -25.06 -21.49
N GLU A 503 7.36 -24.91 -22.02
CA GLU A 503 7.06 -25.03 -23.46
C GLU A 503 7.25 -23.71 -24.24
N GLY A 504 7.20 -22.56 -23.56
CA GLY A 504 7.67 -21.26 -24.07
C GLY A 504 6.61 -20.18 -24.21
#